data_AF-A0A934IVA2-F1
#
_entry.id   AF-A0A934IVA2-F1
#
_cell.length_a   1.000
_cell.length_b   1.000
_cell.length_c   1.000
_cell.angle_alpha   90.00
_cell.angle_beta   90.00
_cell.angle_gamma   90.00
#
_symmetry.space_group_name_H-M   'P 1'
#
loop_
_entity.id
_entity.type
_entity.pdbx_description
1 polymer ?
#
loop_
_entity_poly.entity_id
_entity_poly.type
_entity_poly.pdbx_seq_one_letter_code
_entity_poly.pdbx_strand_id
1 'polypeptide(L)'
;MDEAAAAEFAELGVTVEPDEVDEEDVFEIWDINVGAFEVFRALDSQWHCIAVGGLSSAKIIRTGLDYPGVDIVMRNHGLPPEQFSLIQAMEMAALSAFAEADR
;
A
#
# COMPACT_ATOMS: atom_id res chain seq x y z
N MET A 1 17.54 0.79 -1.60
CA MET A 1 18.04 -0.02 -0.46
C MET A 1 19.40 0.54 -0.05
N ASP A 2 19.80 0.51 1.22
CA ASP A 2 21.13 0.98 1.62
C ASP A 2 22.23 -0.06 1.34
N GLU A 3 23.48 0.41 1.28
CA GLU A 3 24.65 -0.42 0.92
C GLU A 3 24.91 -1.54 1.94
N ALA A 4 24.48 -1.35 3.19
CA ALA A 4 24.63 -2.33 4.26
C ALA A 4 23.72 -3.54 4.02
N ALA A 5 22.46 -3.32 3.67
CA ALA A 5 21.53 -4.41 3.35
C ALA A 5 21.97 -5.19 2.09
N ALA A 6 22.50 -4.52 1.07
CA ALA A 6 23.00 -5.18 -0.14
C ALA A 6 24.18 -6.14 0.13
N ALA A 7 25.05 -5.79 1.09
CA ALA A 7 26.18 -6.63 1.48
C ALA A 7 25.75 -7.93 2.17
N GLU A 8 24.69 -7.89 2.98
CA GLU A 8 24.13 -9.07 3.64
C GLU A 8 23.52 -10.06 2.62
N PHE A 9 22.84 -9.56 1.59
CA PHE A 9 22.32 -10.41 0.51
C PHE A 9 23.44 -11.04 -0.35
N ALA A 10 24.56 -10.34 -0.54
CA ALA A 10 25.72 -10.88 -1.23
C ALA A 10 26.36 -12.06 -0.47
N GLU A 11 26.33 -12.05 0.87
CA GLU A 11 26.78 -13.18 1.69
C GLU A 11 25.89 -14.43 1.50
N LEU A 12 24.60 -14.21 1.18
CA LEU A 12 23.65 -15.27 0.82
C LEU A 12 23.76 -15.72 -0.64
N GLY A 13 24.74 -15.20 -1.41
CA GLY A 13 24.95 -15.51 -2.82
C GLY A 13 23.90 -14.88 -3.75
N VAL A 14 23.16 -13.89 -3.27
CA VAL A 14 22.19 -13.13 -4.05
C VAL A 14 22.80 -11.79 -4.43
N THR A 15 22.97 -11.55 -5.72
CA THR A 15 23.33 -10.23 -6.22
C THR A 15 22.07 -9.40 -6.32
N VAL A 16 21.96 -8.37 -5.48
CA VAL A 16 20.88 -7.39 -5.53
C VAL A 16 21.45 -6.11 -6.08
N GLU A 17 21.00 -5.70 -7.27
CA GLU A 17 21.29 -4.36 -7.78
C GLU A 17 20.46 -3.36 -6.97
N PRO A 18 21.05 -2.27 -6.46
CA PRO A 18 20.27 -1.24 -5.79
C PRO A 18 19.30 -0.65 -6.80
N ASP A 19 18.01 -0.67 -6.47
CA ASP A 19 17.01 0.05 -7.28
C ASP A 19 17.44 1.51 -7.38
N GLU A 20 17.74 1.97 -8.60
CA GLU A 20 17.86 3.38 -8.90
C GLU A 20 16.49 4.00 -8.63
N VAL A 21 16.42 4.86 -7.62
CA VAL A 21 15.18 5.60 -7.34
C VAL A 21 15.06 6.66 -8.42
N ASP A 22 14.11 6.49 -9.34
CA ASP A 22 13.77 7.54 -10.29
C ASP A 22 13.24 8.74 -9.50
N GLU A 23 13.86 9.91 -9.69
CA GLU A 23 13.39 11.15 -9.05
C GLU A 23 11.94 11.47 -9.45
N GLU A 24 11.48 10.98 -10.61
CA GLU A 24 10.09 11.10 -11.06
C GLU A 24 9.11 10.21 -10.25
N ASP A 25 9.60 9.16 -9.59
CA ASP A 25 8.81 8.24 -8.75
C ASP A 25 8.77 8.66 -7.26
N VAL A 26 9.45 9.75 -6.90
CA VAL A 26 9.47 10.28 -5.53
C VAL A 26 8.39 11.35 -5.38
N PHE A 27 7.62 11.27 -4.29
CA PHE A 27 6.68 12.31 -3.91
C PHE A 27 6.86 12.71 -2.45
N GLU A 28 6.64 14.00 -2.17
CA GLU A 28 6.72 14.54 -0.82
C GLU A 28 5.41 14.31 -0.05
N ILE A 29 5.55 14.03 1.24
CA ILE A 29 4.42 13.87 2.17
C ILE A 29 4.60 14.91 3.27
N TRP A 30 3.56 15.70 3.51
CA TRP A 30 3.52 16.59 4.68
C TRP A 30 3.66 15.78 5.97
N ASP A 31 4.51 16.21 6.91
CA ASP A 31 4.78 15.50 8.17
C ASP A 31 3.51 15.00 8.90
N ILE A 32 2.45 15.83 8.89
CA ILE A 32 1.16 15.52 9.52
C ILE A 32 0.44 14.31 8.90
N ASN A 33 0.77 13.95 7.66
CA ASN A 33 0.14 12.85 6.91
C ASN A 33 0.98 11.58 6.90
N VAL A 34 2.22 11.61 7.38
CA VAL A 34 3.14 10.46 7.35
C VAL A 34 2.55 9.26 8.08
N GLY A 35 2.03 9.48 9.31
CA GLY A 35 1.41 8.40 10.08
C GLY A 35 0.20 7.78 9.38
N ALA A 36 -0.67 8.60 8.79
CA ALA A 36 -1.83 8.11 8.04
C ALA A 36 -1.40 7.32 6.80
N PHE A 37 -0.38 7.78 6.08
CA PHE A 37 0.18 7.11 4.92
C PHE A 37 0.78 5.74 5.27
N GLU A 38 1.56 5.66 6.35
CA GLU A 38 2.12 4.40 6.85
C GLU A 38 1.02 3.40 7.23
N VAL A 39 0.00 3.87 7.95
CA VAL A 39 -1.18 3.04 8.29
C VAL A 39 -1.86 2.56 7.01
N PHE A 40 -2.10 3.44 6.04
CA PHE A 40 -2.73 3.06 4.78
C PHE A 40 -1.95 1.97 4.03
N ARG A 41 -0.61 2.06 4.01
CA ARG A 41 0.25 1.01 3.44
C ARG A 41 0.14 -0.32 4.17
N ALA A 42 -0.15 -0.32 5.47
CA ALA A 42 -0.35 -1.53 6.26
C ALA A 42 -1.72 -2.21 6.01
N LEU A 43 -2.65 -1.56 5.30
CA LEU A 43 -4.01 -2.06 5.04
C LEU A 43 -4.11 -3.04 3.86
N ASP A 44 -3.01 -3.51 3.27
CA ASP A 44 -3.04 -4.40 2.10
C ASP A 44 -3.89 -5.66 2.33
N SER A 45 -3.86 -6.21 3.55
CA SER A 45 -4.66 -7.38 3.94
C SER A 45 -6.14 -7.08 4.25
N GLN A 46 -6.54 -5.80 4.28
CA GLN A 46 -7.86 -5.35 4.73
C GLN A 46 -8.80 -4.99 3.57
N TRP A 47 -8.38 -5.19 2.32
CA TRP A 47 -9.25 -4.95 1.16
C TRP A 47 -10.30 -6.05 0.99
N HIS A 48 -11.55 -5.64 0.79
CA HIS A 48 -12.55 -6.50 0.20
C HIS A 48 -12.23 -6.73 -1.28
N CYS A 49 -12.07 -8.00 -1.62
CA CYS A 49 -11.69 -8.45 -2.94
C CYS A 49 -12.76 -9.37 -3.53
N ILE A 50 -13.11 -9.15 -4.79
CA ILE A 50 -13.97 -10.03 -5.58
C ILE A 50 -13.14 -10.62 -6.70
N ALA A 51 -13.05 -11.95 -6.74
CA ALA A 51 -12.49 -12.65 -7.88
C ALA A 51 -13.56 -12.78 -8.97
N VAL A 52 -13.30 -12.21 -10.14
CA VAL A 52 -14.16 -12.32 -11.33
C VAL A 52 -13.42 -13.14 -12.37
N GLY A 53 -14.00 -14.27 -12.78
CA GLY A 53 -13.41 -15.18 -13.76
C GLY A 53 -14.38 -15.54 -14.88
N GLY A 54 -13.86 -15.60 -16.10
CA GLY A 54 -14.52 -16.15 -17.29
C GLY A 54 -13.70 -17.28 -17.92
N LEU A 55 -14.12 -17.77 -19.09
CA LEU A 55 -13.42 -18.87 -19.77
C LEU A 55 -11.98 -18.54 -20.19
N SER A 56 -11.63 -17.26 -20.33
CA SER A 56 -10.35 -16.81 -20.89
C SER A 56 -9.60 -15.78 -20.04
N SER A 57 -10.17 -15.32 -18.92
CA SER A 57 -9.50 -14.38 -18.01
C SER A 57 -10.02 -14.50 -16.58
N ALA A 58 -9.17 -14.17 -15.62
CA ALA A 58 -9.53 -14.00 -14.23
C ALA A 58 -8.88 -12.71 -13.71
N LYS A 59 -9.62 -11.95 -12.90
CA LYS A 59 -9.13 -10.74 -12.25
C LYS A 59 -9.64 -10.62 -10.82
N ILE A 60 -8.87 -9.95 -9.97
CA ILE A 60 -9.26 -9.61 -8.60
C ILE A 60 -9.59 -8.13 -8.58
N ILE A 61 -10.84 -7.81 -8.26
CA ILE A 61 -11.31 -6.43 -8.12
C ILE A 61 -11.33 -6.09 -6.64
N ARG A 62 -10.65 -5.02 -6.25
CA ARG A 62 -10.76 -4.43 -4.91
C ARG A 62 -11.97 -3.49 -4.88
N THR A 63 -12.88 -3.68 -3.93
CA THR A 63 -14.15 -2.91 -3.87
C THR A 63 -14.22 -1.90 -2.73
N GLY A 64 -13.29 -1.98 -1.78
CA GLY A 64 -13.20 -1.10 -0.62
C GLY A 64 -12.46 -1.77 0.54
N LEU A 65 -12.22 -1.03 1.61
CA LEU A 65 -11.58 -1.52 2.83
C LEU A 65 -12.62 -2.08 3.80
N ASP A 66 -12.22 -3.12 4.54
CA ASP A 66 -12.96 -3.63 5.69
C ASP A 66 -12.76 -2.70 6.89
N TYR A 67 -13.68 -1.75 7.09
CA TYR A 67 -13.54 -0.71 8.13
C TYR A 67 -13.34 -1.25 9.55
N PRO A 68 -13.99 -2.35 9.98
CA PRO A 68 -13.64 -3.03 11.23
C PRO A 68 -12.17 -3.46 11.32
N GLY A 69 -11.61 -4.03 10.25
CA GLY A 69 -10.18 -4.38 10.16
C GLY A 69 -9.27 -3.16 10.16
N VAL A 70 -9.68 -2.10 9.46
CA VAL A 70 -8.96 -0.80 9.45
C VAL A 70 -8.85 -0.21 10.85
N ASP A 71 -9.93 -0.22 11.64
CA ASP A 71 -9.92 0.27 13.02
C ASP A 71 -8.90 -0.49 13.89
N ILE A 72 -8.74 -1.80 13.70
CA ILE A 72 -7.73 -2.60 14.40
C ILE A 72 -6.32 -2.15 13.99
N VAL A 73 -6.06 -1.98 12.70
CA VAL A 73 -4.74 -1.55 12.21
C VAL A 73 -4.43 -0.13 12.70
N MET A 74 -5.38 0.80 12.62
CA MET A 74 -5.22 2.16 13.14
C MET A 74 -4.84 2.16 14.61
N ARG A 75 -5.55 1.39 15.45
CA ARG A 75 -5.26 1.27 16.88
C ARG A 75 -3.88 0.66 17.14
N ASN A 76 -3.48 -0.34 16.36
CA ASN A 76 -2.16 -0.98 16.49
C ASN A 76 -1.01 -0.05 16.10
N HIS A 77 -1.24 0.87 15.16
CA HIS A 77 -0.27 1.85 14.69
C HIS A 77 -0.36 3.20 15.40
N GLY A 78 -1.27 3.35 16.38
CA GLY A 78 -1.43 4.60 17.13
C GLY A 78 -2.03 5.76 16.33
N LEU A 79 -2.68 5.48 15.19
CA LEU A 79 -3.38 6.50 14.41
C LEU A 79 -4.72 6.81 15.09
N PRO A 80 -4.97 8.08 15.44
CA PRO A 80 -6.14 8.38 16.25
C PRO A 80 -7.41 8.41 15.38
N PRO A 81 -8.59 8.13 15.96
CA PRO A 81 -9.84 7.95 15.19
C PRO A 81 -10.22 9.17 14.34
N GLU A 82 -9.89 10.38 14.76
CA GLU A 82 -10.15 11.62 13.99
C GLU A 82 -9.43 11.66 12.64
N GLN A 83 -8.35 10.89 12.47
CA GLN A 83 -7.61 10.78 11.22
C GLN A 83 -8.16 9.70 10.28
N PHE A 84 -9.26 9.02 10.65
CA PHE A 84 -9.89 8.03 9.78
C PHE A 84 -10.30 8.61 8.42
N SER A 85 -10.68 9.88 8.37
CA SER A 85 -11.02 10.58 7.13
C SER A 85 -9.87 10.63 6.12
N LEU A 86 -8.60 10.62 6.58
CA LEU A 86 -7.42 10.54 5.71
C LEU A 86 -7.33 9.15 5.04
N ILE A 87 -7.66 8.09 5.78
CA ILE A 87 -7.74 6.73 5.23
C ILE A 87 -8.82 6.65 4.16
N GLN A 88 -10.00 7.24 4.40
CA GLN A 88 -11.08 7.28 3.41
C GLN A 88 -10.68 8.07 2.15
N ALA A 89 -9.94 9.17 2.31
CA ALA A 89 -9.43 9.93 1.17
C ALA A 89 -8.47 9.10 0.30
N MET A 90 -7.55 8.35 0.93
CA MET A 90 -6.63 7.46 0.22
C MET A 90 -7.34 6.24 -0.39
N GLU A 91 -8.34 5.68 0.28
CA GLU A 91 -9.17 4.59 -0.25
C GLU A 91 -9.85 5.02 -1.56
N MET A 92 -10.49 6.19 -1.59
CA MET A 92 -11.14 6.70 -2.79
C MET A 92 -10.15 6.88 -3.95
N ALA A 93 -8.96 7.45 -3.67
CA ALA A 93 -7.92 7.61 -4.67
C ALA A 93 -7.42 6.26 -5.19
N ALA A 94 -7.18 5.29 -4.29
CA ALA A 94 -6.71 3.95 -4.66
C ALA A 94 -7.75 3.19 -5.49
N LEU A 95 -9.04 3.26 -5.15
CA LEU A 95 -10.12 2.66 -5.95
C LEU A 95 -10.15 3.22 -7.37
N SER A 96 -9.94 4.53 -7.55
CA SER A 96 -9.82 5.14 -8.89
C SER A 96 -8.61 4.60 -9.65
N ALA A 97 -7.46 4.49 -8.98
CA ALA A 97 -6.23 3.97 -9.60
C ALA A 97 -6.35 2.49 -10.00
N PHE A 98 -6.97 1.66 -9.16
CA PHE A 98 -7.24 0.26 -9.49
C PHE A 98 -8.20 0.13 -10.67
N ALA A 99 -9.25 0.95 -10.74
CA ALA A 99 -10.18 0.96 -11.86
C ALA A 99 -9.51 1.37 -13.18
N GLU A 100 -8.53 2.26 -13.14
CA GLU A 100 -7.73 2.64 -14.30
C GLU A 100 -6.77 1.51 -14.74
N ALA A 101 -6.11 0.85 -13.80
CA ALA A 101 -5.20 -0.26 -14.07
C ALA A 101 -5.92 -1.53 -14.59
N ASP A 102 -7.18 -1.74 -14.19
CA ASP A 102 -8.01 -2.89 -14.59
C ASP A 102 -8.70 -2.71 -15.96
N ARG A 103 -8.47 -1.59 -16.67
CA ARG A 103 -9.06 -1.26 -17.97
C ARG A 103 -8.31 -1.89 -19.13
#